data_AF-A0A839RT17-F1
#
_entry.id   AF-A0A839RT17-F1
#
_cell.length_a   1.000
_cell.length_b   1.000
_cell.length_c   1.000
_cell.angle_alpha   90.00
_cell.angle_beta   90.00
_cell.angle_gamma   90.00
#
_symmetry.space_group_name_H-M   'P 1'
#
loop_
_entity.id
_entity.type
_entity.pdbx_description
1 polymer ?
#
loop_
_entity_poly.entity_id
_entity_poly.type
_entity_poly.pdbx_seq_one_letter_code
_entity_poly.pdbx_strand_id
1 'polypeptide(L)' 'MAGLRKPGRPSKGPREAFLARMHPELKAALQKAAQDRGITANDLIAVLIAEHTGRTHLVDYQEVLPLQKTA' A
#
# COMPACT_ATOMS: atom_id res chain seq x y z
N MET A 1 -24.24 22.69 12.37
CA MET A 1 -22.78 22.45 12.49
C MET A 1 -22.42 21.21 11.69
N ALA A 2 -22.05 21.36 10.41
CA ALA A 2 -21.58 20.23 9.60
C ALA A 2 -20.12 19.93 9.98
N GLY A 3 -19.87 18.76 10.57
CA GLY A 3 -18.52 18.35 10.97
C GLY A 3 -17.57 18.26 9.78
N LEU A 4 -16.41 18.90 9.89
CA LEU A 4 -15.32 18.81 8.91
C LEU A 4 -14.93 17.34 8.72
N ARG A 5 -15.30 16.76 7.56
CA ARG A 5 -14.83 15.43 7.16
C ARG A 5 -13.33 15.50 6.92
N LYS A 6 -12.55 14.65 7.62
CA LYS A 6 -11.12 14.50 7.33
C LYS A 6 -10.97 14.07 5.86
N PRO A 7 -10.00 14.62 5.10
CA PRO A 7 -9.73 14.16 3.76
C PRO A 7 -9.46 12.66 3.78
N GLY A 8 -10.07 11.92 2.85
CA GLY A 8 -9.84 10.49 2.70
C GLY A 8 -8.37 10.20 2.36
N ARG A 9 -7.94 8.95 2.54
CA ARG A 9 -6.59 8.53 2.15
C ARG A 9 -6.41 8.79 0.64
N PRO A 10 -5.27 9.34 0.20
CA PRO A 10 -4.96 9.51 -1.22
C PRO A 10 -5.17 8.22 -2.01
N SER A 11 -5.70 8.36 -3.22
CA SER A 11 -5.81 7.25 -4.16
C SER A 11 -4.41 6.72 -4.48
N LYS A 12 -4.26 5.40 -4.53
CA LYS A 12 -2.99 4.75 -4.83
C LYS A 12 -2.85 4.39 -6.33
N GLY A 13 -3.42 5.23 -7.20
CA GLY A 13 -3.39 5.06 -8.66
C GLY A 13 -4.30 3.95 -9.22
N PRO A 14 -4.21 3.71 -10.54
CA PRO A 14 -4.96 2.65 -11.25
C PRO A 14 -4.61 1.25 -10.72
N ARG A 15 -5.63 0.40 -10.51
CA ARG A 15 -5.48 -0.93 -9.90
C ARG A 15 -6.51 -1.91 -10.45
N GLU A 16 -6.09 -3.16 -10.56
CA GLU A 16 -6.98 -4.29 -10.80
C GLU A 16 -7.05 -5.19 -9.57
N ALA A 17 -8.22 -5.77 -9.33
CA ALA A 17 -8.41 -6.72 -8.25
C ALA A 17 -7.85 -8.08 -8.64
N PHE A 18 -7.15 -8.73 -7.72
CA PHE A 18 -6.62 -10.08 -7.89
C PHE A 18 -7.01 -10.96 -6.71
N LEU A 19 -7.47 -12.18 -7.00
CA LEU A 19 -7.83 -13.19 -6.02
C LEU A 19 -6.89 -14.39 -6.16
N ALA A 20 -6.17 -14.72 -5.09
CA ALA A 20 -5.31 -15.90 -5.01
C ALA A 20 -5.71 -16.82 -3.87
N ARG A 21 -5.58 -18.14 -4.12
CA ARG A 21 -5.52 -19.15 -3.06
C ARG A 21 -4.05 -19.36 -2.69
N MET A 22 -3.75 -19.43 -1.40
CA MET A 22 -2.40 -19.65 -0.87
C MET A 22 -2.45 -20.54 0.38
N HIS A 23 -1.32 -21.16 0.71
CA HIS A 23 -1.19 -21.95 1.93
C HIS A 23 -1.45 -21.06 3.17
N PRO A 24 -2.18 -21.54 4.20
CA PRO A 24 -2.53 -20.71 5.37
C PRO A 24 -1.31 -20.12 6.08
N GLU A 25 -0.22 -20.87 6.20
CA GLU A 25 1.01 -20.39 6.84
C GLU A 25 1.68 -19.26 6.05
N LEU A 26 1.63 -19.32 4.71
CA LEU A 26 2.16 -18.24 3.87
C LEU A 26 1.33 -16.97 4.02
N LYS A 27 0.00 -17.10 4.17
CA LYS A 27 -0.87 -15.96 4.45
C LYS A 27 -0.53 -15.32 5.80
N ALA A 28 -0.30 -16.13 6.83
CA ALA A 28 0.09 -15.64 8.15
C ALA A 28 1.46 -14.95 8.12
N ALA A 29 2.45 -15.55 7.45
CA ALA A 29 3.78 -14.98 7.28
C ALA A 29 3.73 -13.64 6.54
N LEU A 30 2.95 -13.55 5.47
CA LEU A 30 2.73 -12.31 4.72
C LEU A 30 2.10 -11.21 5.60
N GLN A 31 1.08 -11.55 6.39
CA GLN A 31 0.41 -10.60 7.28
C GLN A 31 1.37 -10.05 8.33
N LYS A 32 2.16 -10.93 8.96
CA LYS A 32 3.17 -10.52 9.94
C LYS A 32 4.22 -9.62 9.31
N ALA A 33 4.80 -10.01 8.18
CA ALA A 33 5.81 -9.23 7.48
C ALA A 33 5.28 -7.85 7.04
N ALA A 34 4.01 -7.76 6.65
CA ALA A 34 3.39 -6.48 6.31
C ALA A 34 3.21 -5.58 7.54
N GLN A 35 2.79 -6.17 8.67
CA GLN A 35 2.65 -5.47 9.95
C GLN A 35 3.99 -4.93 10.46
N ASP A 36 5.06 -5.73 10.40
CA ASP A 36 6.41 -5.33 10.81
C ASP A 36 6.94 -4.14 9.98
N ARG A 37 6.45 -4.00 8.74
CA ARG A 37 6.79 -2.89 7.81
C ARG A 37 5.80 -1.72 7.88
N GLY A 38 4.74 -1.80 8.68
CA GLY A 38 3.69 -0.78 8.75
C GLY A 38 2.88 -0.61 7.45
N ILE A 39 2.84 -1.63 6.58
CA ILE A 39 2.09 -1.62 5.31
C ILE A 39 1.00 -2.69 5.30
N THR A 40 0.13 -2.68 4.29
CA THR A 40 -0.89 -3.72 4.16
C THR A 40 -0.33 -4.97 3.48
N ALA A 41 -0.92 -6.14 3.73
CA ALA A 41 -0.52 -7.38 3.06
C ALA A 41 -0.57 -7.28 1.52
N ASN A 42 -1.56 -6.53 0.99
CA ASN A 42 -1.66 -6.26 -0.45
C ASN A 42 -0.50 -5.38 -0.95
N ASP A 43 -0.09 -4.38 -0.17
CA ASP A 43 1.06 -3.55 -0.52
C ASP A 43 2.34 -4.38 -0.52
N LEU A 44 2.51 -5.27 0.47
CA LEU A 44 3.66 -6.17 0.52
C LEU A 44 3.68 -7.16 -0.66
N ILE A 45 2.55 -7.76 -1.04
CA ILE A 45 2.46 -8.60 -2.25
C ILE A 45 2.90 -7.80 -3.48
N ALA A 46 2.39 -6.58 -3.64
CA ALA A 46 2.74 -5.74 -4.79
C ALA A 46 4.24 -5.43 -4.82
N VAL A 47 4.86 -5.11 -3.67
CA VAL A 47 6.31 -4.90 -3.54
C VAL A 47 7.07 -6.15 -3.96
N LEU A 48 6.70 -7.33 -3.43
CA LEU A 48 7.41 -8.58 -3.74
C LEU A 48 7.31 -8.94 -5.23
N ILE A 49 6.14 -8.74 -5.86
CA ILE A 49 5.97 -8.97 -7.30
C ILE A 49 6.77 -7.95 -8.11
N ALA A 50 6.77 -6.68 -7.69
CA ALA A 50 7.51 -5.62 -8.35
C ALA A 50 9.03 -5.87 -8.29
N GLU A 51 9.56 -6.25 -7.12
CA GLU A 51 10.95 -6.64 -6.92
C GLU A 51 11.31 -7.86 -7.79
N HIS A 52 10.51 -8.93 -7.72
CA HIS A 52 10.75 -10.16 -8.48
C HIS A 52 10.75 -9.93 -10.00
N THR A 53 9.96 -8.97 -10.48
CA THR A 53 9.83 -8.68 -11.92
C THR A 53 10.61 -7.47 -12.39
N GLY A 54 11.38 -6.81 -11.51
CA GLY A 54 12.13 -5.59 -11.83
C GLY A 54 11.26 -4.35 -12.10
N ARG A 55 10.00 -4.33 -11.63
CA ARG A 55 9.02 -3.24 -11.84
C ARG A 55 8.78 -2.39 -10.60
N THR A 56 9.82 -2.12 -9.82
CA THR A 56 9.74 -1.38 -8.54
C THR A 56 9.13 0.02 -8.65
N HIS A 57 9.27 0.69 -9.80
CA HIS A 57 8.62 1.97 -10.10
C HIS A 57 7.08 1.97 -10.04
N LEU A 58 6.43 0.79 -10.06
CA LEU A 58 4.97 0.67 -9.95
C LEU A 58 4.46 0.70 -8.50
N VAL A 59 5.35 0.60 -7.52
CA VAL A 59 5.01 0.58 -6.09
C VAL A 59 5.54 1.78 -5.33
N ASP A 60 5.88 2.87 -6.03
CA ASP A 60 6.35 4.11 -5.41
C ASP A 60 5.32 4.65 -4.42
N TYR A 61 5.72 4.62 -3.15
CA TYR A 61 4.99 5.27 -2.09
C TYR A 61 5.15 6.77 -2.30
N GLN A 62 4.05 7.45 -2.58
CA GLN A 62 4.04 8.90 -2.75
C GLN A 62 4.74 9.56 -1.56
N GLU A 63 5.89 10.21 -1.81
CA GLU A 63 6.54 11.05 -0.83
C GLU A 63 5.53 12.12 -0.39
N VAL A 64 5.22 12.15 0.92
CA VAL A 64 4.41 13.23 1.48
C VAL A 64 5.30 14.46 1.51
N LEU A 65 5.27 15.25 0.44
CA LEU A 65 5.87 16.58 0.46
C LEU A 65 5.21 17.41 1.57
N PRO A 66 5.98 18.10 2.43
CA PRO A 66 5.39 18.94 3.45
C PRO A 66 4.52 20.00 2.77
N LEU A 67 3.24 20.03 3.13
CA LEU A 67 2.28 21.05 2.69
C LEU A 67 2.80 22.43 3.16
N GLN A 68 3.50 23.14 2.29
CA GLN A 68 3.82 24.54 2.49
C GLN A 68 2.52 25.32 2.34
N LYS A 69 1.83 25.59 3.46
CA LYS A 69 0.78 26.60 3.49
C LYS A 69 1.47 27.97 3.41
N THR A 70 1.49 28.57 2.22
CA THR A 70 1.79 29.99 2.10
C THR A 70 0.63 30.77 2.70
N ALA A 71 0.96 31.66 3.65
CA ALA A 71 0.04 32.51 4.39
C ALA A 71 -0.59 33.60 3.52
#